data_AF-A0A024UKR8-F1
#
_entry.id   AF-A0A024UKR8-F1
#
_cell.length_a   1.000
_cell.length_b   1.000
_cell.length_c   1.000
_cell.angle_alpha   90.00
_cell.angle_beta   90.00
_cell.angle_gamma   90.00
#
_symmetry.space_group_name_H-M   'P 1'
#
loop_
_entity.id
_entity.type
_entity.pdbx_description
1 polymer ?
#
loop_
_entity_poly.entity_id
_entity_poly.type
_entity_poly.pdbx_seq_one_letter_code
_entity_poly.pdbx_strand_id
1 'polypeptide(L)'
;MANDSEDSLDVHLKTAHGTKILASIATSTTHDDISLQAQALRILSENAHVPNVADVWEMILPYVLASPALVDADSDLHLVMWRCLAECAETGVPLLPRLWSSRREILDAAMSIHDAPLHSTSLVAHSLVALVTSVSQHRPSLLADASTTGPFAGLGNASDDGLSFVHQVKLWYVLTNEAALFSTLAHVTTSITEIKVLFSASLPRLVCLEYVKYHETFDCHFNTVAFLVKLVDVLWPQRPAVDDVAAANSTSNRFSNLVLRLCLCKYKAVWSEMLRVLEHLVASTEFVQQLVLEPHLRGAIAHLSAKTNPDDVAKWATSLLDQVDAYEHQHLVNVIKLPKLEIDLSLSEAVAVATQLKTSGNRWFREGNFTAARAFYRLGLSTLTVSESYQATRPPNSPVPKISVGQPVKVQQGKKWLVGMVSDVNGGYADVMLDNGSEADNVPVHLVHILPVETPQIADLRLHLCLNSAKCLHALGSTQFAIDCLTYALAQAVPNHIPALYLRGVLAMATNNIPLAKADLQKAHQLVSKTKTHAAMVGDIRTAWSRLQLMVKHRKRADKRMIKEMVSYLNSINIE
;
A
#
# COMPACT_ATOMS: atom_id res chain seq x y z
N MET A 1 -19.99 -14.05 67.04
CA MET A 1 -19.61 -15.43 66.65
C MET A 1 -18.83 -15.31 65.35
N ALA A 2 -17.66 -15.92 65.31
CA ALA A 2 -16.60 -15.65 64.35
C ALA A 2 -16.97 -16.05 62.91
N ASN A 3 -16.44 -15.29 61.96
CA ASN A 3 -16.26 -15.66 60.55
C ASN A 3 -15.39 -16.92 60.47
N ASP A 4 -15.96 -18.04 60.09
CA ASP A 4 -15.24 -19.22 59.58
C ASP A 4 -15.98 -19.69 58.31
N SER A 5 -15.62 -19.16 57.14
CA SER A 5 -15.84 -19.79 55.83
C SER A 5 -15.13 -19.10 54.64
N GLU A 6 -14.09 -18.29 54.87
CA GLU A 6 -13.02 -18.19 53.87
C GLU A 6 -12.18 -19.47 54.02
N ASP A 7 -11.88 -20.17 52.92
CA ASP A 7 -11.07 -21.42 52.81
C ASP A 7 -11.77 -22.81 53.01
N SER A 8 -12.53 -23.31 52.02
CA SER A 8 -12.85 -24.77 51.95
C SER A 8 -12.05 -25.55 50.89
N LEU A 9 -11.60 -24.90 49.81
CA LEU A 9 -10.79 -25.56 48.77
C LEU A 9 -9.47 -24.85 48.53
N ASP A 10 -9.36 -23.54 48.77
CA ASP A 10 -8.13 -22.75 48.60
C ASP A 10 -6.97 -23.19 49.51
N VAL A 11 -7.28 -23.78 50.69
CA VAL A 11 -6.28 -24.40 51.57
C VAL A 11 -5.44 -25.43 50.82
N HIS A 12 -6.01 -26.10 49.84
CA HIS A 12 -5.31 -27.11 49.06
C HIS A 12 -4.24 -26.53 48.13
N LEU A 13 -4.21 -25.22 47.86
CA LEU A 13 -3.12 -24.59 47.12
C LEU A 13 -1.79 -24.56 47.91
N LYS A 14 -1.86 -24.66 49.24
CA LYS A 14 -0.69 -24.50 50.15
C LYS A 14 0.30 -25.68 50.06
N THR A 15 -0.10 -26.81 49.48
CA THR A 15 0.76 -28.01 49.39
C THR A 15 0.65 -28.70 48.04
N ALA A 16 1.72 -29.35 47.59
CA ALA A 16 1.71 -30.14 46.35
C ALA A 16 0.75 -31.34 46.38
N HIS A 17 0.40 -31.84 47.57
CA HIS A 17 -0.64 -32.86 47.72
C HIS A 17 -2.04 -32.25 47.57
N GLY A 18 -2.27 -31.08 48.16
CA GLY A 18 -3.53 -30.37 48.02
C GLY A 18 -3.83 -29.97 46.57
N THR A 19 -2.85 -29.48 45.81
CA THR A 19 -3.08 -29.14 44.39
C THR A 19 -3.47 -30.36 43.55
N LYS A 20 -2.99 -31.57 43.90
CA LYS A 20 -3.45 -32.83 43.28
C LYS A 20 -4.88 -33.21 43.70
N ILE A 21 -5.28 -32.90 44.93
CA ILE A 21 -6.68 -33.09 45.37
C ILE A 21 -7.60 -32.18 44.56
N LEU A 22 -7.24 -30.90 44.40
CA LEU A 22 -7.97 -29.96 43.53
C LEU A 22 -8.05 -30.47 42.09
N ALA A 23 -6.96 -31.01 41.55
CA ALA A 23 -6.94 -31.61 40.22
C ALA A 23 -7.91 -32.80 40.08
N SER A 24 -7.99 -33.64 41.11
CA SER A 24 -8.91 -34.78 41.15
C SER A 24 -10.37 -34.35 41.23
N ILE A 25 -10.67 -33.26 41.96
CA ILE A 25 -12.03 -32.70 42.04
C ILE A 25 -12.39 -32.06 40.69
N ALA A 26 -11.46 -31.30 40.09
CA ALA A 26 -11.63 -30.66 38.80
C ALA A 26 -11.86 -31.64 37.64
N THR A 27 -11.31 -32.86 37.74
CA THR A 27 -11.46 -33.92 36.72
C THR A 27 -12.46 -35.01 37.08
N SER A 28 -13.25 -34.81 38.14
CA SER A 28 -14.25 -35.81 38.55
C SER A 28 -15.34 -35.99 37.49
N THR A 29 -15.70 -37.24 37.20
CA THR A 29 -16.79 -37.61 36.28
C THR A 29 -18.10 -37.89 37.02
N THR A 30 -18.12 -37.77 38.34
CA THR A 30 -19.34 -37.96 39.15
C THR A 30 -20.23 -36.73 39.04
N HIS A 31 -21.43 -36.89 38.45
CA HIS A 31 -22.40 -35.81 38.25
C HIS A 31 -22.93 -35.16 39.55
N ASP A 32 -22.65 -35.75 40.71
CA ASP A 32 -23.23 -35.34 41.99
C ASP A 32 -22.62 -34.04 42.58
N ASP A 33 -21.49 -33.55 42.06
CA ASP A 33 -20.74 -32.42 42.66
C ASP A 33 -20.21 -31.39 41.64
N ILE A 34 -21.03 -31.05 40.63
CA ILE A 34 -20.70 -30.07 39.58
C ILE A 34 -20.24 -28.72 40.16
N SER A 35 -20.82 -28.26 41.28
CA SER A 35 -20.42 -27.00 41.93
C SER A 35 -19.00 -27.06 42.51
N LEU A 36 -18.61 -28.20 43.11
CA LEU A 36 -17.25 -28.40 43.63
C LEU A 36 -16.24 -28.52 42.50
N GLN A 37 -16.62 -29.19 41.40
CA GLN A 37 -15.81 -29.26 40.19
C GLN A 37 -15.56 -27.86 39.59
N ALA A 38 -16.63 -27.06 39.46
CA ALA A 38 -16.54 -25.68 38.99
C ALA A 38 -15.64 -24.82 39.89
N GLN A 39 -15.78 -24.95 41.21
CA GLN A 39 -14.97 -24.21 42.18
C GLN A 39 -13.50 -24.63 42.12
N ALA A 40 -13.21 -25.93 42.03
CA ALA A 40 -11.83 -26.42 41.91
C ALA A 40 -11.16 -25.94 40.62
N LEU A 41 -11.86 -25.97 39.48
CA LEU A 41 -11.36 -25.43 38.21
C LEU A 41 -11.03 -23.94 38.32
N ARG A 42 -11.95 -23.16 38.91
CA ARG A 42 -11.76 -21.72 39.11
C ARG A 42 -10.53 -21.41 39.96
N ILE A 43 -10.41 -22.04 41.13
CA ILE A 43 -9.28 -21.87 42.06
C ILE A 43 -7.95 -22.18 41.37
N LEU A 44 -7.91 -23.28 40.61
CA LEU A 44 -6.72 -23.63 39.85
C LEU A 44 -6.42 -22.56 38.79
N SER A 45 -7.41 -22.04 38.05
CA SER A 45 -7.19 -21.06 36.99
C SER A 45 -6.68 -19.71 37.51
N GLU A 46 -7.27 -19.17 38.58
CA GLU A 46 -6.87 -17.90 39.20
C GLU A 46 -5.42 -17.94 39.72
N ASN A 47 -4.91 -19.14 39.98
CA ASN A 47 -3.54 -19.38 40.48
C ASN A 47 -2.60 -19.99 39.43
N ALA A 48 -2.99 -20.01 38.15
CA ALA A 48 -2.21 -20.60 37.05
C ALA A 48 -0.83 -19.94 36.82
N HIS A 49 -0.63 -18.73 37.33
CA HIS A 49 0.66 -18.02 37.32
C HIS A 49 1.70 -18.68 38.26
N VAL A 50 1.26 -19.49 39.23
CA VAL A 50 2.13 -20.22 40.17
C VAL A 50 2.65 -21.50 39.50
N PRO A 51 3.98 -21.75 39.44
CA PRO A 51 4.54 -22.89 38.70
C PRO A 51 3.96 -24.26 39.08
N ASN A 52 3.80 -24.56 40.37
CA ASN A 52 3.24 -25.84 40.82
C ASN A 52 1.75 -26.03 40.43
N VAL A 53 1.01 -24.93 40.27
CA VAL A 53 -0.40 -24.95 39.84
C VAL A 53 -0.48 -25.04 38.32
N ALA A 54 0.45 -24.39 37.60
CA ALA A 54 0.64 -24.58 36.16
C ALA A 54 0.91 -26.05 35.83
N ASP A 55 1.84 -26.73 36.51
CA ASP A 55 2.10 -28.15 36.29
C ASP A 55 0.83 -29.02 36.47
N VAL A 56 -0.03 -28.65 37.43
CA VAL A 56 -1.33 -29.31 37.63
C VAL A 56 -2.28 -29.04 36.48
N TRP A 57 -2.36 -27.79 36.01
CA TRP A 57 -3.14 -27.43 34.83
C TRP A 57 -2.70 -28.19 33.58
N GLU A 58 -1.39 -28.36 33.36
CA GLU A 58 -0.89 -29.13 32.23
C GLU A 58 -1.38 -30.59 32.21
N MET A 59 -1.56 -31.17 33.40
CA MET A 59 -2.09 -32.53 33.56
C MET A 59 -3.60 -32.61 33.32
N ILE A 60 -4.38 -31.62 33.77
CA ILE A 60 -5.85 -31.63 33.63
C ILE A 60 -6.35 -31.03 32.32
N LEU A 61 -5.54 -30.25 31.60
CA LEU A 61 -5.92 -29.61 30.33
C LEU A 61 -6.51 -30.61 29.31
N PRO A 62 -5.93 -31.80 29.07
CA PRO A 62 -6.53 -32.78 28.16
C PRO A 62 -7.94 -33.23 28.60
N TYR A 63 -8.21 -33.29 29.90
CA TYR A 63 -9.54 -33.60 30.42
C TYR A 63 -10.52 -32.45 30.17
N VAL A 64 -10.09 -31.22 30.43
CA VAL A 64 -10.90 -30.02 30.17
C VAL A 64 -11.26 -29.93 28.69
N LEU A 65 -10.32 -30.19 27.79
CA LEU A 65 -10.56 -30.15 26.34
C LEU A 65 -11.41 -31.32 25.82
N ALA A 66 -11.36 -32.48 26.47
CA ALA A 66 -12.14 -33.66 26.09
C ALA A 66 -13.54 -33.71 26.74
N SER A 67 -13.84 -32.82 27.68
CA SER A 67 -15.11 -32.83 28.40
C SER A 67 -16.27 -32.39 27.49
N PRO A 68 -17.37 -33.16 27.43
CA PRO A 68 -18.56 -32.78 26.66
C PRO A 68 -19.15 -31.43 27.08
N ALA A 69 -18.97 -31.05 28.35
CA ALA A 69 -19.44 -29.76 28.88
C ALA A 69 -18.78 -28.54 28.20
N LEU A 70 -17.59 -28.70 27.62
CA LEU A 70 -16.92 -27.61 26.91
C LEU A 70 -17.71 -27.15 25.67
N VAL A 71 -18.42 -28.08 25.03
CA VAL A 71 -19.17 -27.84 23.78
C VAL A 71 -20.69 -27.90 23.95
N ASP A 72 -21.17 -28.17 25.16
CA ASP A 72 -22.59 -28.18 25.51
C ASP A 72 -22.95 -26.87 26.22
N ALA A 73 -23.57 -25.93 25.50
CA ALA A 73 -23.90 -24.61 26.04
C ALA A 73 -24.93 -24.66 27.19
N ASP A 74 -25.68 -25.77 27.33
CA ASP A 74 -26.65 -25.97 28.40
C ASP A 74 -26.01 -26.58 29.67
N SER A 75 -24.72 -26.94 29.61
CA SER A 75 -23.99 -27.48 30.76
C SER A 75 -23.59 -26.39 31.75
N ASP A 76 -23.83 -26.63 33.05
CA ASP A 76 -23.42 -25.74 34.14
C ASP A 76 -21.89 -25.51 34.20
N LEU A 77 -21.10 -26.41 33.63
CA LEU A 77 -19.64 -26.30 33.56
C LEU A 77 -19.15 -25.53 32.35
N HIS A 78 -19.98 -25.34 31.32
CA HIS A 78 -19.57 -24.77 30.03
C HIS A 78 -18.86 -23.42 30.18
N LEU A 79 -19.54 -22.46 30.82
CA LEU A 79 -18.99 -21.12 31.02
C LEU A 79 -17.81 -21.11 32.00
N VAL A 80 -17.81 -22.02 32.96
CA VAL A 80 -16.70 -22.13 33.92
C VAL A 80 -15.43 -22.57 33.20
N MET A 81 -15.54 -23.58 32.34
CA MET A 81 -14.40 -24.12 31.61
C MET A 81 -13.80 -23.10 30.65
N TRP A 82 -14.62 -22.39 29.88
CA TRP A 82 -14.14 -21.32 28.99
C TRP A 82 -13.54 -20.13 29.76
N ARG A 83 -14.10 -19.76 30.91
CA ARG A 83 -13.50 -18.75 31.82
C ARG A 83 -12.15 -19.20 32.33
N CYS A 84 -12.02 -20.44 32.77
CA CYS A 84 -10.75 -20.98 33.23
C CYS A 84 -9.71 -21.02 32.10
N LEU A 85 -10.10 -21.37 30.87
CA LEU A 85 -9.21 -21.33 29.72
C LEU A 85 -8.75 -19.91 29.38
N ALA A 86 -9.64 -18.91 29.45
CA ALA A 86 -9.28 -17.50 29.28
C ALA A 86 -8.31 -17.05 30.38
N GLU A 87 -8.66 -17.28 31.64
CA GLU A 87 -7.83 -16.92 32.81
C GLU A 87 -6.43 -17.55 32.73
N CYS A 88 -6.36 -18.85 32.44
CA CYS A 88 -5.08 -19.54 32.26
C CYS A 88 -4.25 -18.97 31.10
N ALA A 89 -4.90 -18.48 30.05
CA ALA A 89 -4.23 -17.83 28.93
C ALA A 89 -3.77 -16.40 29.27
N GLU A 90 -4.50 -15.65 30.09
CA GLU A 90 -4.14 -14.29 30.49
C GLU A 90 -3.05 -14.26 31.57
N THR A 91 -3.21 -15.06 32.62
CA THR A 91 -2.34 -14.96 33.82
C THR A 91 -1.32 -16.09 33.91
N GLY A 92 -1.59 -17.24 33.30
CA GLY A 92 -0.73 -18.43 33.31
C GLY A 92 0.42 -18.40 32.29
N VAL A 93 1.33 -17.42 32.36
CA VAL A 93 2.50 -17.35 31.44
C VAL A 93 3.30 -18.67 31.32
N PRO A 94 3.51 -19.45 32.41
CA PRO A 94 4.15 -20.78 32.31
C PRO A 94 3.35 -21.79 31.47
N LEU A 95 2.02 -21.70 31.43
CA LEU A 95 1.12 -22.62 30.71
C LEU A 95 1.01 -22.32 29.21
N LEU A 96 1.41 -21.12 28.76
CA LEU A 96 1.24 -20.70 27.36
C LEU A 96 1.80 -21.71 26.34
N PRO A 97 2.98 -22.34 26.52
CA PRO A 97 3.45 -23.36 25.57
C PRO A 97 2.51 -24.56 25.47
N ARG A 98 1.92 -25.00 26.59
CA ARG A 98 1.00 -26.13 26.63
C ARG A 98 -0.36 -25.77 26.03
N LEU A 99 -0.95 -24.63 26.41
CA LEU A 99 -2.18 -24.13 25.81
C LEU A 99 -2.02 -23.93 24.30
N TRP A 100 -0.89 -23.36 23.86
CA TRP A 100 -0.58 -23.20 22.45
C TRP A 100 -0.42 -24.53 21.72
N SER A 101 0.15 -25.55 22.37
CA SER A 101 0.24 -26.89 21.79
C SER A 101 -1.13 -27.50 21.49
N SER A 102 -2.14 -27.20 22.32
CA SER A 102 -3.54 -27.62 22.16
C SER A 102 -4.42 -26.60 21.43
N ARG A 103 -3.85 -25.55 20.82
CA ARG A 103 -4.61 -24.47 20.15
C ARG A 103 -5.64 -24.95 19.13
N ARG A 104 -5.35 -26.06 18.43
CA ARG A 104 -6.26 -26.62 17.43
C ARG A 104 -7.49 -27.26 18.09
N GLU A 105 -7.29 -28.02 19.16
CA GLU A 105 -8.36 -28.62 19.95
C GLU A 105 -9.26 -27.54 20.58
N ILE A 106 -8.63 -26.48 21.12
CA ILE A 106 -9.34 -25.31 21.66
C ILE A 106 -10.19 -24.66 20.58
N LEU A 107 -9.64 -24.47 19.38
CA LEU A 107 -10.38 -23.87 18.27
C LEU A 107 -11.50 -24.78 17.76
N ASP A 108 -11.27 -26.09 17.63
CA ASP A 108 -12.29 -27.03 17.17
C ASP A 108 -13.48 -27.06 18.14
N ALA A 109 -13.22 -27.04 19.46
CA ALA A 109 -14.24 -26.87 20.47
C ALA A 109 -14.98 -25.53 20.32
N ALA A 110 -14.26 -24.42 20.14
CA ALA A 110 -14.83 -23.10 19.93
C ALA A 110 -15.74 -23.02 18.68
N MET A 111 -15.34 -23.67 17.58
CA MET A 111 -16.11 -23.69 16.32
C MET A 111 -17.35 -24.57 16.41
N SER A 112 -17.35 -25.60 17.26
CA SER A 112 -18.51 -26.49 17.42
C SER A 112 -19.73 -25.81 18.06
N ILE A 113 -19.52 -24.70 18.77
CA ILE A 113 -20.53 -23.92 19.49
C ILE A 113 -20.83 -22.57 18.82
N HIS A 114 -20.68 -22.49 17.50
CA HIS A 114 -20.91 -21.26 16.74
C HIS A 114 -22.34 -20.71 16.84
N ASP A 115 -23.33 -21.58 17.07
CA ASP A 115 -24.75 -21.23 17.25
C ASP A 115 -25.18 -21.07 18.73
N ALA A 116 -24.22 -21.11 19.66
CA ALA A 116 -24.51 -20.96 21.10
C ALA A 116 -24.99 -19.54 21.46
N PRO A 117 -25.61 -19.35 22.64
CA PRO A 117 -26.01 -18.04 23.12
C PRO A 117 -24.83 -17.04 23.22
N LEU A 118 -25.14 -15.74 23.09
CA LEU A 118 -24.14 -14.66 23.03
C LEU A 118 -23.13 -14.68 24.18
N HIS A 119 -23.54 -15.06 25.39
CA HIS A 119 -22.67 -15.12 26.56
C HIS A 119 -21.60 -16.22 26.45
N SER A 120 -21.94 -17.36 25.83
CA SER A 120 -20.99 -18.41 25.48
C SER A 120 -20.05 -17.93 24.38
N THR A 121 -20.61 -17.41 23.29
CA THR A 121 -19.85 -16.95 22.13
C THR A 121 -18.84 -15.85 22.50
N SER A 122 -19.24 -14.89 23.34
CA SER A 122 -18.37 -13.82 23.84
C SER A 122 -17.20 -14.34 24.65
N LEU A 123 -17.46 -15.34 25.49
CA LEU A 123 -16.43 -15.90 26.35
C LEU A 123 -15.42 -16.73 25.54
N VAL A 124 -15.91 -17.50 24.57
CA VAL A 124 -15.09 -18.29 23.64
C VAL A 124 -14.17 -17.40 22.80
N ALA A 125 -14.73 -16.31 22.26
CA ALA A 125 -13.98 -15.29 21.53
C ALA A 125 -12.86 -14.71 22.40
N HIS A 126 -13.22 -14.31 23.63
CA HIS A 126 -12.28 -13.78 24.61
C HIS A 126 -11.17 -14.79 24.97
N SER A 127 -11.48 -16.06 25.20
CA SER A 127 -10.47 -17.10 25.48
C SER A 127 -9.45 -17.23 24.34
N LEU A 128 -9.89 -17.16 23.09
CA LEU A 128 -8.99 -17.21 21.94
C LEU A 128 -8.15 -15.93 21.82
N VAL A 129 -8.76 -14.76 22.06
CA VAL A 129 -8.07 -13.47 22.08
C VAL A 129 -6.97 -13.47 23.14
N ALA A 130 -7.30 -13.88 24.37
CA ALA A 130 -6.37 -14.01 25.48
C ALA A 130 -5.19 -14.91 25.10
N LEU A 131 -5.47 -16.11 24.58
CA LEU A 131 -4.42 -17.07 24.20
C LEU A 131 -3.46 -16.49 23.17
N VAL A 132 -3.98 -15.96 22.06
CA VAL A 132 -3.14 -15.45 20.97
C VAL A 132 -2.38 -14.21 21.39
N THR A 133 -3.02 -13.30 22.10
CA THR A 133 -2.41 -12.05 22.56
C THR A 133 -1.31 -12.33 23.57
N SER A 134 -1.56 -13.17 24.59
CA SER A 134 -0.55 -13.56 25.59
C SER A 134 0.62 -14.30 24.97
N VAL A 135 0.38 -15.21 24.02
CA VAL A 135 1.46 -15.88 23.28
C VAL A 135 2.28 -14.86 22.49
N SER A 136 1.63 -13.91 21.81
CA SER A 136 2.35 -12.88 21.05
C SER A 136 3.23 -11.98 21.92
N GLN A 137 2.76 -11.65 23.13
CA GLN A 137 3.43 -10.73 24.05
C GLN A 137 4.54 -11.42 24.85
N HIS A 138 4.27 -12.60 25.40
CA HIS A 138 5.16 -13.26 26.36
C HIS A 138 5.98 -14.39 25.74
N ARG A 139 5.53 -15.01 24.64
CA ARG A 139 6.16 -16.15 23.98
C ARG A 139 6.14 -16.07 22.44
N PRO A 140 6.58 -14.96 21.82
CA PRO A 140 6.46 -14.74 20.37
C PRO A 140 7.17 -15.81 19.52
N SER A 141 8.17 -16.50 20.07
CA SER A 141 8.84 -17.63 19.39
C SER A 141 7.89 -18.77 19.02
N LEU A 142 6.76 -18.92 19.73
CA LEU A 142 5.73 -19.91 19.43
C LEU A 142 4.91 -19.57 18.16
N LEU A 143 4.92 -18.30 17.74
CA LEU A 143 4.30 -17.82 16.49
C LEU A 143 5.28 -17.83 15.31
N ALA A 144 6.58 -17.78 15.58
CA ALA A 144 7.61 -17.46 14.59
C ALA A 144 8.05 -18.65 13.73
N ASP A 145 7.80 -19.89 14.15
CA ASP A 145 8.18 -21.08 13.38
C ASP A 145 7.11 -21.44 12.34
N ALA A 146 7.00 -20.61 11.30
CA ALA A 146 6.08 -20.80 10.19
C ALA A 146 6.33 -22.12 9.40
N SER A 147 7.51 -22.73 9.54
CA SER A 147 7.87 -23.96 8.86
C SER A 147 7.20 -25.20 9.46
N THR A 148 6.86 -25.14 10.75
CA THR A 148 6.28 -26.25 11.52
C THR A 148 4.84 -26.01 11.95
N THR A 149 4.41 -24.75 12.08
CA THR A 149 3.08 -24.41 12.63
C THR A 149 1.96 -24.39 11.60
N GLY A 150 2.27 -24.19 10.31
CA GLY A 150 1.27 -24.11 9.25
C GLY A 150 0.46 -22.81 9.27
N PRO A 151 -0.58 -22.69 8.40
CA PRO A 151 -1.33 -21.46 8.22
C PRO A 151 -2.02 -20.96 9.49
N PHE A 152 -2.06 -19.64 9.67
CA PHE A 152 -2.57 -18.97 10.87
C PHE A 152 -1.91 -19.51 12.14
N ALA A 153 -0.60 -19.78 12.08
CA ALA A 153 0.19 -20.39 13.15
C ALA A 153 -0.41 -21.72 13.69
N GLY A 154 -1.15 -22.46 12.86
CA GLY A 154 -1.77 -23.74 13.19
C GLY A 154 -3.17 -23.65 13.78
N LEU A 155 -3.76 -22.46 13.85
CA LEU A 155 -5.20 -22.30 14.08
C LEU A 155 -5.99 -22.62 12.81
N GLY A 156 -5.41 -22.48 11.62
CA GLY A 156 -6.08 -22.80 10.36
C GLY A 156 -5.25 -23.69 9.46
N ASN A 157 -5.76 -23.89 8.25
CA ASN A 157 -5.00 -24.42 7.14
C ASN A 157 -5.17 -23.52 5.89
N ALA A 158 -4.55 -23.90 4.77
CA ALA A 158 -4.59 -23.11 3.54
C ALA A 158 -5.82 -23.47 2.66
N SER A 159 -6.74 -24.28 3.20
CA SER A 159 -7.94 -24.79 2.53
C SER A 159 -9.20 -24.24 3.22
N ASP A 160 -10.33 -24.93 3.06
CA ASP A 160 -11.64 -24.47 3.54
C ASP A 160 -11.69 -24.30 5.07
N ASP A 161 -10.89 -25.02 5.85
CA ASP A 161 -10.86 -24.84 7.31
C ASP A 161 -10.23 -23.51 7.72
N GLY A 162 -9.23 -23.02 6.98
CA GLY A 162 -8.70 -21.66 7.18
C GLY A 162 -9.72 -20.58 6.86
N LEU A 163 -10.52 -20.77 5.80
CA LEU A 163 -11.62 -19.87 5.48
C LEU A 163 -12.71 -19.91 6.55
N SER A 164 -13.03 -21.10 7.05
CA SER A 164 -14.03 -21.31 8.11
C SER A 164 -13.62 -20.67 9.42
N PHE A 165 -12.33 -20.78 9.78
CA PHE A 165 -11.76 -20.06 10.92
C PHE A 165 -11.96 -18.54 10.80
N VAL A 166 -11.62 -17.94 9.66
CA VAL A 166 -11.78 -16.50 9.46
C VAL A 166 -13.26 -16.08 9.46
N HIS A 167 -14.15 -16.88 8.87
CA HIS A 167 -15.59 -16.65 8.95
C HIS A 167 -16.11 -16.71 10.39
N GLN A 168 -15.60 -17.64 11.19
CA GLN A 168 -15.99 -17.75 12.59
C GLN A 168 -15.54 -16.52 13.40
N VAL A 169 -14.29 -16.08 13.24
CA VAL A 169 -13.79 -14.86 13.88
C VAL A 169 -14.62 -13.64 13.47
N LYS A 170 -14.99 -13.55 12.19
CA LYS A 170 -15.87 -12.50 11.67
C LYS A 170 -17.26 -12.55 12.32
N LEU A 171 -17.85 -13.74 12.47
CA LEU A 171 -19.14 -13.94 13.13
C LEU A 171 -19.07 -13.52 14.60
N TRP A 172 -18.05 -13.98 15.32
CA TRP A 172 -17.80 -13.58 16.71
C TRP A 172 -17.70 -12.07 16.85
N TYR A 173 -16.90 -11.42 16.00
CA TYR A 173 -16.79 -9.96 16.02
C TYR A 173 -18.15 -9.26 15.80
N VAL A 174 -18.96 -9.71 14.84
CA VAL A 174 -20.29 -9.11 14.59
C VAL A 174 -21.22 -9.28 15.79
N LEU A 175 -21.13 -10.40 16.50
CA LEU A 175 -21.97 -10.69 17.66
C LEU A 175 -21.50 -9.96 18.93
N THR A 176 -20.19 -9.91 19.17
CA THR A 176 -19.61 -9.45 20.44
C THR A 176 -19.10 -8.01 20.39
N ASN A 177 -18.84 -7.49 19.18
CA ASN A 177 -18.14 -6.23 18.93
C ASN A 177 -16.74 -6.16 19.57
N GLU A 178 -16.08 -7.31 19.77
CA GLU A 178 -14.76 -7.40 20.38
C GLU A 178 -13.65 -7.13 19.35
N ALA A 179 -13.20 -5.87 19.27
CA ALA A 179 -12.17 -5.46 18.30
C ALA A 179 -10.82 -6.18 18.46
N ALA A 180 -10.54 -6.77 19.62
CA ALA A 180 -9.32 -7.54 19.89
C ALA A 180 -9.20 -8.82 19.02
N LEU A 181 -10.32 -9.31 18.47
CA LEU A 181 -10.33 -10.40 17.49
C LEU A 181 -9.55 -10.05 16.20
N PHE A 182 -9.48 -8.77 15.83
CA PHE A 182 -8.64 -8.34 14.71
C PHE A 182 -7.15 -8.44 15.04
N SER A 183 -6.78 -8.13 16.29
CA SER A 183 -5.41 -8.29 16.79
C SER A 183 -5.01 -9.76 16.83
N THR A 184 -5.92 -10.66 17.21
CA THR A 184 -5.74 -12.11 17.09
C THR A 184 -5.31 -12.50 15.67
N LEU A 185 -6.11 -12.13 14.66
CA LEU A 185 -5.80 -12.44 13.26
C LEU A 185 -4.52 -11.76 12.78
N ALA A 186 -4.22 -10.54 13.25
CA ALA A 186 -2.97 -9.87 12.94
C ALA A 186 -1.76 -10.70 13.43
N HIS A 187 -1.78 -11.16 14.69
CA HIS A 187 -0.66 -11.91 15.26
C HIS A 187 -0.39 -13.23 14.54
N VAL A 188 -1.43 -13.94 14.12
CA VAL A 188 -1.28 -15.26 13.48
C VAL A 188 -1.12 -15.20 11.96
N THR A 189 -1.35 -14.03 11.33
CA THR A 189 -1.12 -13.85 9.89
C THR A 189 0.36 -13.55 9.62
N THR A 190 1.01 -14.48 8.93
CA THR A 190 2.46 -14.47 8.65
C THR A 190 2.79 -14.64 7.18
N SER A 191 1.83 -15.04 6.33
CA SER A 191 2.04 -15.35 4.92
C SER A 191 1.03 -14.71 3.96
N ILE A 192 1.43 -14.58 2.69
CA ILE A 192 0.57 -14.06 1.62
C ILE A 192 -0.62 -14.98 1.34
N THR A 193 -0.48 -16.29 1.58
CA THR A 193 -1.57 -17.26 1.40
C THR A 193 -2.70 -16.99 2.39
N GLU A 194 -2.38 -16.76 3.67
CA GLU A 194 -3.36 -16.38 4.70
C GLU A 194 -4.03 -15.05 4.40
N ILE A 195 -3.27 -14.05 3.93
CA ILE A 195 -3.86 -12.78 3.49
C ILE A 195 -4.92 -13.03 2.42
N LYS A 196 -4.65 -13.88 1.42
CA LYS A 196 -5.68 -14.20 0.42
C LYS A 196 -6.93 -14.81 1.04
N VAL A 197 -6.79 -15.66 2.06
CA VAL A 197 -7.94 -16.21 2.80
C VAL A 197 -8.72 -15.11 3.52
N LEU A 198 -8.04 -14.20 4.23
CA LEU A 198 -8.68 -13.06 4.90
C LEU A 198 -9.49 -12.19 3.92
N PHE A 199 -8.92 -11.93 2.74
CA PHE A 199 -9.58 -11.17 1.69
C PHE A 199 -10.74 -11.94 1.05
N SER A 200 -10.63 -13.25 0.85
CA SER A 200 -11.73 -14.09 0.37
C SER A 200 -12.91 -14.13 1.35
N ALA A 201 -12.65 -14.03 2.65
CA ALA A 201 -13.67 -13.93 3.70
C ALA A 201 -14.33 -12.53 3.81
N SER A 202 -13.87 -11.56 3.00
CA SER A 202 -14.25 -10.14 3.09
C SER A 202 -14.01 -9.51 4.45
N LEU A 203 -13.05 -10.01 5.23
CA LEU A 203 -12.76 -9.45 6.56
C LEU A 203 -12.15 -8.04 6.48
N PRO A 204 -11.12 -7.75 5.66
CA PRO A 204 -10.60 -6.39 5.53
C PRO A 204 -11.66 -5.38 5.09
N ARG A 205 -12.65 -5.82 4.30
CA ARG A 205 -13.79 -4.98 3.92
C ARG A 205 -14.66 -4.63 5.12
N LEU A 206 -15.04 -5.62 5.94
CA LEU A 206 -15.77 -5.36 7.19
C LEU A 206 -15.01 -4.37 8.07
N VAL A 207 -13.72 -4.64 8.33
CA VAL A 207 -12.84 -3.81 9.16
C VAL A 207 -12.77 -2.37 8.65
N CYS A 208 -12.61 -2.16 7.34
CA CYS A 208 -12.58 -0.81 6.77
C CYS A 208 -13.92 -0.07 6.90
N LEU A 209 -15.05 -0.77 6.77
CA LEU A 209 -16.37 -0.17 6.92
C LEU A 209 -16.67 0.20 8.38
N GLU A 210 -16.25 -0.65 9.32
CA GLU A 210 -16.36 -0.40 10.76
C GLU A 210 -15.51 0.79 11.20
N TYR A 211 -14.29 0.92 10.68
CA TYR A 211 -13.44 2.11 10.91
C TYR A 211 -14.15 3.41 10.56
N VAL A 212 -14.88 3.39 9.44
CA VAL A 212 -15.64 4.53 8.92
C VAL A 212 -16.89 4.80 9.73
N LYS A 213 -17.64 3.76 10.07
CA LYS A 213 -18.89 3.88 10.83
C LYS A 213 -18.65 4.36 12.26
N TYR A 214 -17.57 3.89 12.89
CA TYR A 214 -17.22 4.22 14.26
C TYR A 214 -15.98 5.11 14.32
N HIS A 215 -15.93 6.11 13.43
CA HIS A 215 -14.81 7.04 13.29
C HIS A 215 -14.40 7.75 14.63
N GLU A 216 -15.26 7.73 15.64
CA GLU A 216 -15.05 8.39 16.93
C GLU A 216 -14.59 7.45 18.05
N THR A 217 -14.59 6.12 17.85
CA THR A 217 -14.22 5.15 18.90
C THR A 217 -12.74 4.78 18.84
N PHE A 218 -11.99 5.18 19.86
CA PHE A 218 -10.52 5.02 19.91
C PHE A 218 -10.07 3.56 19.79
N ASP A 219 -10.70 2.63 20.50
CA ASP A 219 -10.25 1.24 20.56
C ASP A 219 -10.48 0.47 19.26
N CYS A 220 -11.63 0.69 18.59
CA CYS A 220 -11.92 0.11 17.29
C CYS A 220 -10.93 0.62 16.24
N HIS A 221 -10.58 1.91 16.32
CA HIS A 221 -9.60 2.55 15.45
C HIS A 221 -8.22 1.98 15.58
N PHE A 222 -7.74 1.85 16.81
CA PHE A 222 -6.42 1.33 17.09
C PHE A 222 -6.27 -0.10 16.57
N ASN A 223 -7.20 -0.99 16.91
CA ASN A 223 -7.16 -2.40 16.50
C ASN A 223 -7.32 -2.57 14.97
N THR A 224 -8.20 -1.79 14.34
CA THR A 224 -8.37 -1.78 12.87
C THR A 224 -7.08 -1.37 12.17
N VAL A 225 -6.48 -0.25 12.58
CA VAL A 225 -5.24 0.23 11.98
C VAL A 225 -4.11 -0.78 12.21
N ALA A 226 -3.98 -1.33 13.42
CA ALA A 226 -2.99 -2.36 13.73
C ALA A 226 -3.13 -3.61 12.84
N PHE A 227 -4.36 -4.08 12.64
CA PHE A 227 -4.65 -5.19 11.74
C PHE A 227 -4.22 -4.88 10.30
N LEU A 228 -4.63 -3.73 9.75
CA LEU A 228 -4.27 -3.33 8.39
C LEU A 228 -2.76 -3.13 8.19
N VAL A 229 -2.05 -2.57 9.19
CA VAL A 229 -0.58 -2.47 9.19
C VAL A 229 0.03 -3.84 9.03
N LYS A 230 -0.42 -4.81 9.83
CA LYS A 230 0.10 -6.18 9.77
C LYS A 230 -0.11 -6.84 8.41
N LEU A 231 -1.26 -6.62 7.76
CA LEU A 231 -1.48 -7.11 6.40
C LEU A 231 -0.49 -6.50 5.41
N VAL A 232 -0.24 -5.19 5.51
CA VAL A 232 0.73 -4.49 4.66
C VAL A 232 2.15 -4.99 4.89
N ASP A 233 2.55 -5.25 6.13
CA ASP A 233 3.89 -5.75 6.45
C ASP A 233 4.15 -7.13 5.84
N VAL A 234 3.16 -8.03 5.88
CA VAL A 234 3.27 -9.35 5.26
C VAL A 234 3.26 -9.25 3.73
N LEU A 235 2.50 -8.31 3.15
CA LEU A 235 2.48 -8.07 1.70
C LEU A 235 3.76 -7.39 1.16
N TRP A 236 4.42 -6.56 1.99
CA TRP A 236 5.60 -5.76 1.62
C TRP A 236 6.70 -5.78 2.69
N PRO A 237 7.32 -6.94 2.99
CA PRO A 237 8.31 -7.06 4.05
C PRO A 237 9.59 -6.25 3.82
N GLN A 238 9.84 -5.81 2.59
CA GLN A 238 11.03 -5.05 2.18
C GLN A 238 10.82 -3.53 2.14
N ARG A 239 9.61 -3.03 2.41
CA ARG A 239 9.37 -1.58 2.49
C ARG A 239 9.55 -1.12 3.94
N PRO A 240 9.99 0.13 4.18
CA PRO A 240 9.96 0.71 5.51
C PRO A 240 8.56 0.53 6.10
N ALA A 241 8.51 0.14 7.38
CA ALA A 241 7.26 0.05 8.13
C ALA A 241 6.47 1.34 7.89
N VAL A 242 5.14 1.24 7.82
CA VAL A 242 4.25 2.40 7.63
C VAL A 242 4.55 3.50 8.65
N ASP A 243 5.13 3.12 9.79
CA ASP A 243 5.57 3.96 10.91
C ASP A 243 6.69 4.94 10.55
N ASP A 244 7.62 4.60 9.64
CA ASP A 244 8.73 5.48 9.25
C ASP A 244 8.29 6.64 8.33
N VAL A 245 7.12 6.55 7.71
CA VAL A 245 6.63 7.55 6.74
C VAL A 245 5.56 8.48 7.34
N ALA A 246 5.02 8.12 8.51
CA ALA A 246 3.91 8.81 9.16
C ALA A 246 4.23 9.34 10.57
N ALA A 247 5.51 9.60 10.89
CA ALA A 247 5.95 10.12 12.19
C ALA A 247 5.45 11.53 12.57
N ALA A 248 4.35 12.04 11.98
CA ALA A 248 3.82 13.36 12.33
C ALA A 248 2.30 13.60 12.16
N ASN A 249 1.49 12.71 11.57
CA ASN A 249 0.11 13.09 11.19
C ASN A 249 -0.95 12.07 11.63
N SER A 250 -2.10 12.60 12.06
CA SER A 250 -3.34 11.95 12.52
C SER A 250 -3.59 10.52 12.06
N THR A 251 -4.22 9.71 12.93
CA THR A 251 -4.68 8.33 12.68
C THR A 251 -5.42 8.14 11.35
N SER A 252 -6.24 9.12 10.94
CA SER A 252 -6.94 9.17 9.64
C SER A 252 -5.99 9.05 8.44
N ASN A 253 -4.86 9.77 8.46
CA ASN A 253 -3.88 9.74 7.35
C ASN A 253 -3.21 8.36 7.25
N ARG A 254 -2.97 7.71 8.40
CA ARG A 254 -2.42 6.35 8.46
C ARG A 254 -3.38 5.34 7.84
N PHE A 255 -4.68 5.41 8.14
CA PHE A 255 -5.70 4.56 7.51
C PHE A 255 -5.73 4.76 5.99
N SER A 256 -5.83 6.01 5.52
CA SER A 256 -5.84 6.34 4.09
C SER A 256 -4.60 5.82 3.35
N ASN A 257 -3.42 5.90 3.97
CA ASN A 257 -2.19 5.35 3.43
C ASN A 257 -2.23 3.81 3.33
N LEU A 258 -2.74 3.13 4.36
CA LEU A 258 -2.89 1.67 4.37
C LEU A 258 -3.85 1.20 3.28
N VAL A 259 -5.00 1.86 3.14
CA VAL A 259 -5.97 1.59 2.08
C VAL A 259 -5.33 1.76 0.70
N LEU A 260 -4.60 2.86 0.48
CA LEU A 260 -3.83 3.05 -0.75
C LEU A 260 -2.84 1.91 -1.00
N ARG A 261 -2.04 1.53 0.00
CA ARG A 261 -1.08 0.43 -0.14
C ARG A 261 -1.77 -0.87 -0.55
N LEU A 262 -2.88 -1.22 0.10
CA LEU A 262 -3.67 -2.41 -0.26
C LEU A 262 -4.22 -2.33 -1.69
N CYS A 263 -4.67 -1.16 -2.15
CA CYS A 263 -5.11 -0.94 -3.54
C CYS A 263 -3.97 -1.12 -4.56
N LEU A 264 -2.75 -0.73 -4.19
CA LEU A 264 -1.54 -0.90 -5.00
C LEU A 264 -1.03 -2.34 -5.05
N CYS A 265 -1.67 -3.27 -4.33
CA CYS A 265 -1.28 -4.66 -4.31
C CYS A 265 -1.26 -5.29 -5.71
N LYS A 266 -0.28 -6.16 -5.97
CA LYS A 266 -0.21 -6.95 -7.21
C LYS A 266 -1.20 -8.12 -7.22
N TYR A 267 -1.65 -8.57 -6.05
CA TYR A 267 -2.55 -9.71 -5.92
C TYR A 267 -4.00 -9.28 -6.15
N LYS A 268 -4.65 -9.91 -7.15
CA LYS A 268 -6.04 -9.61 -7.53
C LYS A 268 -7.01 -9.68 -6.35
N ALA A 269 -6.94 -10.75 -5.55
CA ALA A 269 -7.79 -10.93 -4.38
C ALA A 269 -7.76 -9.74 -3.40
N VAL A 270 -6.61 -9.07 -3.28
CA VAL A 270 -6.45 -7.90 -2.38
C VAL A 270 -7.07 -6.67 -3.03
N TRP A 271 -6.57 -6.27 -4.20
CA TRP A 271 -6.98 -4.99 -4.80
C TRP A 271 -8.44 -4.99 -5.27
N SER A 272 -9.02 -6.13 -5.66
CA SER A 272 -10.42 -6.21 -6.08
C SER A 272 -11.39 -6.07 -4.90
N GLU A 273 -11.00 -6.53 -3.71
CA GLU A 273 -11.80 -6.33 -2.51
C GLU A 273 -11.69 -4.87 -2.03
N MET A 274 -10.50 -4.27 -2.12
CA MET A 274 -10.32 -2.85 -1.81
C MET A 274 -11.10 -1.92 -2.75
N LEU A 275 -11.30 -2.34 -4.00
CA LEU A 275 -12.20 -1.62 -4.90
C LEU A 275 -13.62 -1.54 -4.33
N ARG A 276 -14.15 -2.65 -3.82
CA ARG A 276 -15.47 -2.70 -3.17
C ARG A 276 -15.51 -1.86 -1.89
N VAL A 277 -14.41 -1.86 -1.13
CA VAL A 277 -14.28 -0.97 0.04
C VAL A 277 -14.46 0.47 -0.41
N LEU A 278 -13.65 0.95 -1.36
CA LEU A 278 -13.74 2.33 -1.83
C LEU A 278 -15.13 2.69 -2.38
N GLU A 279 -15.76 1.78 -3.13
CA GLU A 279 -17.13 1.97 -3.62
C GLU A 279 -18.13 2.22 -2.47
N HIS A 280 -18.03 1.47 -1.37
CA HIS A 280 -18.89 1.68 -0.20
C HIS A 280 -18.56 2.97 0.54
N LEU A 281 -17.26 3.29 0.66
CA LEU A 281 -16.82 4.53 1.30
C LEU A 281 -17.36 5.76 0.58
N VAL A 282 -17.41 5.72 -0.76
CA VAL A 282 -17.96 6.79 -1.60
C VAL A 282 -19.48 6.85 -1.57
N ALA A 283 -20.17 5.74 -1.33
CA ALA A 283 -21.63 5.74 -1.18
C ALA A 283 -22.11 6.30 0.19
N SER A 284 -21.22 6.39 1.18
CA SER A 284 -21.54 6.88 2.53
C SER A 284 -21.50 8.40 2.61
N THR A 285 -22.66 9.04 2.79
CA THR A 285 -22.80 10.51 2.82
C THR A 285 -21.98 11.19 3.92
N GLU A 286 -21.90 10.58 5.11
CA GLU A 286 -21.15 11.11 6.25
C GLU A 286 -19.64 11.03 6.00
N PHE A 287 -19.19 9.93 5.39
CA PHE A 287 -17.77 9.67 5.20
C PHE A 287 -17.17 10.37 3.98
N VAL A 288 -17.98 10.64 2.95
CA VAL A 288 -17.53 11.36 1.74
C VAL A 288 -16.93 12.73 2.06
N GLN A 289 -17.46 13.44 3.07
CA GLN A 289 -16.89 14.73 3.48
C GLN A 289 -15.48 14.57 4.09
N GLN A 290 -15.24 13.49 4.83
CA GLN A 290 -13.91 13.18 5.38
C GLN A 290 -12.95 12.65 4.29
N LEU A 291 -13.45 11.82 3.36
CA LEU A 291 -12.70 11.31 2.21
C LEU A 291 -12.10 12.42 1.35
N VAL A 292 -12.86 13.50 1.17
CA VAL A 292 -12.43 14.65 0.38
C VAL A 292 -11.15 15.26 0.96
N LEU A 293 -10.90 15.16 2.26
CA LEU A 293 -9.70 15.68 2.91
C LEU A 293 -8.48 14.73 2.83
N GLU A 294 -8.66 13.50 2.35
CA GLU A 294 -7.65 12.44 2.46
C GLU A 294 -6.97 12.15 1.11
N PRO A 295 -5.74 12.67 0.86
CA PRO A 295 -5.12 12.63 -0.47
C PRO A 295 -4.77 11.20 -0.93
N HIS A 296 -4.50 10.28 0.00
CA HIS A 296 -4.15 8.89 -0.33
C HIS A 296 -5.34 8.10 -0.88
N LEU A 297 -6.56 8.37 -0.40
CA LEU A 297 -7.76 7.72 -0.90
C LEU A 297 -8.06 8.14 -2.34
N ARG A 298 -7.86 9.43 -2.66
CA ARG A 298 -7.89 9.91 -4.06
C ARG A 298 -6.88 9.18 -4.95
N GLY A 299 -5.66 9.01 -4.45
CA GLY A 299 -4.62 8.24 -5.16
C GLY A 299 -5.02 6.79 -5.39
N ALA A 300 -5.70 6.16 -4.42
CA ALA A 300 -6.15 4.78 -4.49
C ALA A 300 -7.22 4.60 -5.57
N ILE A 301 -8.19 5.52 -5.61
CA ILE A 301 -9.27 5.54 -6.60
C ILE A 301 -8.71 5.73 -8.01
N ALA A 302 -7.82 6.71 -8.21
CA ALA A 302 -7.19 6.93 -9.50
C ALA A 302 -6.42 5.71 -10.00
N HIS A 303 -5.71 5.00 -9.10
CA HIS A 303 -5.00 3.77 -9.45
C HIS A 303 -5.95 2.63 -9.82
N LEU A 304 -7.02 2.41 -9.05
CA LEU A 304 -7.94 1.31 -9.31
C LEU A 304 -8.83 1.55 -10.53
N SER A 305 -9.22 2.81 -10.78
CA SER A 305 -9.89 3.23 -12.01
C SER A 305 -9.07 2.90 -13.25
N ALA A 306 -7.74 2.99 -13.15
CA ALA A 306 -6.83 2.65 -14.24
C ALA A 306 -6.63 1.14 -14.44
N LYS A 307 -6.89 0.31 -13.42
CA LYS A 307 -6.73 -1.15 -13.46
C LYS A 307 -7.98 -1.90 -13.93
N THR A 308 -9.14 -1.27 -13.82
CA THR A 308 -10.45 -1.89 -14.03
C THR A 308 -11.06 -1.39 -15.34
N ASN A 309 -12.13 -2.04 -15.79
CA ASN A 309 -12.86 -1.54 -16.95
C ASN A 309 -13.40 -0.13 -16.62
N PRO A 310 -13.15 0.90 -17.45
CA PRO A 310 -13.58 2.27 -17.15
C PRO A 310 -15.06 2.35 -16.75
N ASP A 311 -15.93 1.54 -17.35
CA ASP A 311 -17.37 1.60 -17.10
C ASP A 311 -17.79 1.22 -15.67
N ASP A 312 -17.04 0.33 -15.00
CA ASP A 312 -17.40 -0.20 -13.67
C ASP A 312 -17.02 0.76 -12.53
N VAL A 313 -15.89 1.47 -12.69
CA VAL A 313 -15.29 2.28 -11.63
C VAL A 313 -15.46 3.78 -11.89
N ALA A 314 -15.59 4.20 -13.16
CA ALA A 314 -15.68 5.62 -13.48
C ALA A 314 -16.89 6.30 -12.85
N LYS A 315 -18.05 5.65 -12.70
CA LYS A 315 -19.27 6.34 -12.23
C LYS A 315 -19.12 6.94 -10.82
N TRP A 316 -18.70 6.12 -9.85
CA TRP A 316 -18.52 6.60 -8.47
C TRP A 316 -17.20 7.35 -8.30
N ALA A 317 -16.14 6.98 -9.03
CA ALA A 317 -14.86 7.69 -8.98
C ALA A 317 -14.97 9.12 -9.52
N THR A 318 -15.68 9.34 -10.63
CA THR A 318 -15.91 10.66 -11.21
C THR A 318 -16.73 11.54 -10.27
N SER A 319 -17.81 11.01 -9.69
CA SER A 319 -18.63 11.75 -8.71
C SER A 319 -17.80 12.24 -7.50
N LEU A 320 -16.86 11.44 -7.01
CA LEU A 320 -16.00 11.85 -5.90
C LEU A 320 -14.97 12.91 -6.32
N LEU A 321 -14.37 12.76 -7.51
CA LEU A 321 -13.41 13.76 -8.03
C LEU A 321 -14.06 15.13 -8.19
N ASP A 322 -15.30 15.19 -8.70
CA ASP A 322 -16.04 16.44 -8.83
C ASP A 322 -16.34 17.08 -7.46
N GLN A 323 -16.69 16.28 -6.45
CA GLN A 323 -16.93 16.76 -5.08
C GLN A 323 -15.66 17.29 -4.41
N VAL A 324 -14.53 16.63 -4.69
CA VAL A 324 -13.20 17.07 -4.24
C VAL A 324 -12.83 18.42 -4.86
N ASP A 325 -12.96 18.55 -6.17
CA ASP A 325 -12.62 19.78 -6.89
C ASP A 325 -13.52 20.94 -6.41
N ALA A 326 -14.80 20.67 -6.20
CA ALA A 326 -15.74 21.64 -5.62
C ALA A 326 -15.32 22.07 -4.21
N TYR A 327 -14.94 21.12 -3.34
CA TYR A 327 -14.52 21.42 -1.98
C TYR A 327 -13.23 22.24 -1.92
N GLU A 328 -12.21 21.85 -2.70
CA GLU A 328 -10.93 22.57 -2.78
C GLU A 328 -11.13 23.99 -3.32
N HIS A 329 -12.01 24.16 -4.31
CA HIS A 329 -12.37 25.46 -4.85
C HIS A 329 -13.11 26.33 -3.83
N GLN A 330 -14.13 25.78 -3.15
CA GLN A 330 -14.94 26.49 -2.16
C GLN A 330 -14.12 26.95 -0.95
N HIS A 331 -13.22 26.09 -0.45
CA HIS A 331 -12.48 26.36 0.78
C HIS A 331 -11.09 26.94 0.54
N LEU A 332 -10.68 27.09 -0.72
CA LEU A 332 -9.33 27.52 -1.12
C LEU A 332 -8.22 26.68 -0.48
N VAL A 333 -8.48 25.38 -0.28
CA VAL A 333 -7.55 24.43 0.34
C VAL A 333 -6.83 23.63 -0.72
N ASN A 334 -5.55 23.34 -0.49
CA ASN A 334 -4.78 22.39 -1.27
C ASN A 334 -4.38 21.19 -0.41
N VAL A 335 -5.09 20.07 -0.56
CA VAL A 335 -4.93 18.91 0.31
C VAL A 335 -3.57 18.24 0.15
N ILE A 336 -2.96 18.31 -1.05
CA ILE A 336 -1.60 17.81 -1.30
C ILE A 336 -0.51 18.86 -1.07
N LYS A 337 -0.89 20.07 -0.64
CA LYS A 337 -0.02 21.23 -0.43
C LYS A 337 0.85 21.56 -1.66
N LEU A 338 0.29 21.41 -2.86
CA LEU A 338 0.99 21.79 -4.10
C LEU A 338 1.12 23.34 -4.15
N PRO A 339 2.33 23.90 -4.28
CA PRO A 339 2.49 25.35 -4.31
C PRO A 339 1.90 25.95 -5.58
N LYS A 340 1.64 27.27 -5.56
CA LYS A 340 1.23 28.00 -6.77
C LYS A 340 2.41 28.10 -7.74
N LEU A 341 2.10 28.19 -9.03
CA LEU A 341 3.09 28.42 -10.07
C LEU A 341 3.51 29.88 -10.06
N GLU A 342 4.76 30.14 -9.70
CA GLU A 342 5.38 31.48 -9.78
C GLU A 342 5.88 31.73 -11.21
N ILE A 343 5.62 32.93 -11.73
CA ILE A 343 5.82 33.28 -13.15
C ILE A 343 7.07 34.15 -13.37
N ASP A 344 7.53 34.81 -12.31
CA ASP A 344 8.56 35.85 -12.30
C ASP A 344 9.92 35.37 -11.78
N LEU A 345 10.11 34.05 -11.68
CA LEU A 345 11.36 33.45 -11.23
C LEU A 345 12.48 33.58 -12.26
N SER A 346 13.68 33.92 -11.78
CA SER A 346 14.90 33.70 -12.55
C SER A 346 15.13 32.20 -12.81
N LEU A 347 15.88 31.85 -13.85
CA LEU A 347 16.16 30.46 -14.18
C LEU A 347 16.87 29.71 -13.04
N SER A 348 17.74 30.38 -12.29
CA SER A 348 18.40 29.79 -11.11
C SER A 348 17.41 29.48 -9.98
N GLU A 349 16.47 30.39 -9.71
CA GLU A 349 15.42 30.17 -8.71
C GLU A 349 14.46 29.07 -9.18
N ALA A 350 14.08 29.08 -10.46
CA ALA A 350 13.24 28.06 -11.06
C ALA A 350 13.86 26.66 -10.96
N VAL A 351 15.18 26.52 -11.13
CA VAL A 351 15.90 25.25 -10.93
C VAL A 351 15.86 24.80 -9.46
N ALA A 352 16.05 25.72 -8.52
CA ALA A 352 15.96 25.41 -7.09
C ALA A 352 14.54 24.96 -6.69
N VAL A 353 13.51 25.69 -7.12
CA VAL A 353 12.10 25.37 -6.90
C VAL A 353 11.73 24.04 -7.56
N ALA A 354 12.09 23.81 -8.82
CA ALA A 354 11.83 22.56 -9.51
C ALA A 354 12.53 21.35 -8.86
N THR A 355 13.71 21.57 -8.26
CA THR A 355 14.42 20.54 -7.47
C THR A 355 13.68 20.21 -6.18
N GLN A 356 13.16 21.21 -5.47
CA GLN A 356 12.33 20.99 -4.27
C GLN A 356 11.01 20.29 -4.61
N LEU A 357 10.38 20.65 -5.73
CA LEU A 357 9.18 20.00 -6.26
C LEU A 357 9.46 18.54 -6.61
N LYS A 358 10.60 18.23 -7.23
CA LYS A 358 11.05 16.84 -7.47
C LYS A 358 11.14 16.06 -6.16
N THR A 359 11.75 16.63 -5.13
CA THR A 359 11.90 15.97 -3.81
C THR A 359 10.54 15.71 -3.15
N SER A 360 9.63 16.68 -3.22
CA SER A 360 8.26 16.55 -2.71
C SER A 360 7.46 15.50 -3.48
N GLY A 361 7.54 15.50 -4.81
CA GLY A 361 6.95 14.46 -5.65
C GLY A 361 7.51 13.07 -5.35
N ASN A 362 8.82 12.95 -5.12
CA ASN A 362 9.46 11.68 -4.74
C ASN A 362 8.99 11.15 -3.39
N ARG A 363 8.57 12.01 -2.46
CA ARG A 363 7.93 11.58 -1.21
C ARG A 363 6.57 10.93 -1.51
N TRP A 364 5.68 11.63 -2.21
CA TRP A 364 4.38 11.09 -2.62
C TRP A 364 4.49 9.81 -3.45
N PHE A 365 5.52 9.72 -4.31
CA PHE A 365 5.79 8.52 -5.10
C PHE A 365 6.14 7.32 -4.23
N ARG A 366 6.98 7.51 -3.19
CA ARG A 366 7.34 6.45 -2.23
C ARG A 366 6.14 5.98 -1.41
N GLU A 367 5.25 6.91 -1.07
CA GLU A 367 3.97 6.62 -0.43
C GLU A 367 2.95 5.95 -1.37
N GLY A 368 3.24 5.90 -2.68
CA GLY A 368 2.40 5.26 -3.70
C GLY A 368 1.28 6.16 -4.25
N ASN A 369 1.21 7.43 -3.83
CA ASN A 369 0.24 8.38 -4.38
C ASN A 369 0.74 8.96 -5.70
N PHE A 370 0.54 8.20 -6.78
CA PHE A 370 1.06 8.56 -8.10
C PHE A 370 0.40 9.82 -8.68
N THR A 371 -0.85 10.10 -8.33
CA THR A 371 -1.58 11.30 -8.76
C THR A 371 -0.96 12.55 -8.15
N ALA A 372 -0.78 12.56 -6.82
CA ALA A 372 -0.11 13.67 -6.13
C ALA A 372 1.33 13.85 -6.61
N ALA A 373 2.10 12.77 -6.68
CA ALA A 373 3.49 12.80 -7.16
C ALA A 373 3.59 13.44 -8.56
N ARG A 374 2.71 13.04 -9.48
CA ARG A 374 2.66 13.59 -10.84
C ARG A 374 2.36 15.08 -10.85
N ALA A 375 1.48 15.58 -9.97
CA ALA A 375 1.17 17.00 -9.89
C ALA A 375 2.41 17.83 -9.55
N PHE A 376 3.23 17.36 -8.60
CA PHE A 376 4.52 17.98 -8.26
C PHE A 376 5.52 17.94 -9.42
N TYR A 377 5.65 16.80 -10.11
CA TYR A 377 6.56 16.71 -11.26
C TYR A 377 6.13 17.60 -12.43
N ARG A 378 4.82 17.67 -12.70
CA ARG A 378 4.25 18.55 -13.72
C ARG A 378 4.49 20.02 -13.37
N LEU A 379 4.25 20.40 -12.11
CA LEU A 379 4.52 21.76 -11.67
C LEU A 379 6.00 22.11 -11.82
N GLY A 380 6.93 21.21 -11.46
CA GLY A 380 8.35 21.43 -11.65
C GLY A 380 8.74 21.66 -13.12
N LEU A 381 8.15 20.89 -14.04
CA LEU A 381 8.33 21.12 -15.49
C LEU A 381 7.78 22.48 -15.91
N SER A 382 6.57 22.83 -15.47
CA SER A 382 5.95 24.12 -15.76
C SER A 382 6.78 25.30 -15.22
N THR A 383 7.33 25.19 -14.01
CA THR A 383 8.22 26.22 -13.42
C THR A 383 9.44 26.48 -14.31
N LEU A 384 10.08 25.43 -14.82
CA LEU A 384 11.22 25.58 -15.74
C LEU A 384 10.78 26.23 -17.06
N THR A 385 9.71 25.75 -17.68
CA THR A 385 9.22 26.26 -18.98
C THR A 385 8.73 27.72 -18.89
N VAL A 386 8.05 28.08 -17.80
CA VAL A 386 7.55 29.44 -17.59
C VAL A 386 8.70 30.40 -17.33
N SER A 387 9.68 30.02 -16.51
CA SER A 387 10.87 30.84 -16.27
C SER A 387 11.68 31.08 -17.55
N GLU A 388 11.86 30.05 -18.39
CA GLU A 388 12.48 30.22 -19.72
C GLU A 388 11.69 31.16 -20.62
N SER A 389 10.37 31.01 -20.63
CA SER A 389 9.50 31.87 -21.43
C SER A 389 9.57 33.31 -20.95
N TYR A 390 9.51 33.54 -19.64
CA TYR A 390 9.62 34.85 -19.00
C TYR A 390 10.95 35.55 -19.31
N GLN A 391 12.06 34.80 -19.27
CA GLN A 391 13.36 35.31 -19.70
C GLN A 391 13.40 35.65 -21.19
N ALA A 392 12.73 34.84 -22.02
CA ALA A 392 12.66 35.05 -23.46
C ALA A 392 11.69 36.16 -23.90
N THR A 393 10.72 36.58 -23.08
CA THR A 393 9.68 37.59 -23.39
C THR A 393 9.72 38.83 -22.49
N ARG A 394 10.92 39.15 -21.99
CA ARG A 394 11.15 40.17 -20.96
C ARG A 394 10.42 41.51 -21.22
N PRO A 395 9.76 42.11 -20.20
CA PRO A 395 9.17 43.44 -20.32
C PRO A 395 10.22 44.52 -20.59
N PRO A 396 9.94 45.55 -21.41
CA PRO A 396 10.86 46.64 -21.73
C PRO A 396 11.44 47.39 -20.52
N ASN A 397 10.72 47.38 -19.39
CA ASN A 397 11.06 48.12 -18.18
C ASN A 397 11.78 47.29 -17.11
N SER A 398 12.16 46.04 -17.41
CA SER A 398 12.95 45.24 -16.48
C SER A 398 14.39 45.77 -16.37
N PRO A 399 15.03 45.71 -15.19
CA PRO A 399 16.44 46.07 -15.06
C PRO A 399 17.27 45.25 -16.05
N VAL A 400 18.02 45.96 -16.90
CA VAL A 400 18.83 45.40 -17.98
C VAL A 400 19.76 44.32 -17.42
N PRO A 401 19.66 43.05 -17.86
CA PRO A 401 20.64 42.05 -17.49
C PRO A 401 22.00 42.47 -18.04
N LYS A 402 23.08 42.20 -17.30
CA LYS A 402 24.43 42.31 -17.87
C LYS A 402 24.54 41.31 -19.03
N ILE A 403 24.35 41.78 -20.26
CA ILE A 403 24.64 41.01 -21.47
C ILE A 403 26.17 40.90 -21.57
N SER A 404 26.64 39.70 -21.88
CA SER A 404 28.08 39.41 -22.02
C SER A 404 28.38 38.95 -23.45
N VAL A 405 29.61 39.23 -23.91
CA VAL A 405 30.11 38.69 -25.19
C VAL A 405 30.03 37.16 -25.19
N GLY A 406 29.60 36.59 -26.32
CA GLY A 406 29.35 35.16 -26.50
C GLY A 406 27.98 34.67 -26.02
N GLN A 407 27.13 35.56 -25.49
CA GLN A 407 25.80 35.17 -25.02
C GLN A 407 24.83 35.00 -26.21
N PRO A 408 24.09 33.87 -26.30
CA PRO A 408 23.11 33.69 -27.35
C PRO A 408 21.87 34.54 -27.09
N VAL A 409 21.40 35.21 -28.13
CA VAL A 409 20.31 36.18 -28.08
C VAL A 409 19.44 36.06 -29.32
N LYS A 410 18.23 36.59 -29.25
CA LYS A 410 17.40 36.90 -30.40
C LYS A 410 17.16 38.40 -30.48
N VAL A 411 17.26 38.95 -31.67
CA VAL A 411 17.02 40.37 -31.96
C VAL A 411 15.98 40.48 -33.08
N GLN A 412 15.14 41.50 -33.00
CA GLN A 412 14.12 41.73 -34.00
C GLN A 412 14.68 42.61 -35.13
N GLN A 413 14.81 42.06 -36.33
CA GLN A 413 15.09 42.82 -37.55
C GLN A 413 13.81 42.91 -38.40
N GLY A 414 13.23 44.10 -38.47
CA GLY A 414 11.93 44.33 -39.09
C GLY A 414 10.82 43.53 -38.39
N LYS A 415 10.23 42.56 -39.09
CA LYS A 415 9.17 41.68 -38.55
C LYS A 415 9.68 40.29 -38.10
N LYS A 416 10.97 39.98 -38.29
CA LYS A 416 11.52 38.65 -37.99
C LYS A 416 12.41 38.72 -36.76
N TRP A 417 12.27 37.72 -35.90
CA TRP A 417 13.22 37.44 -34.83
C TRP A 417 14.35 36.57 -35.40
N LEU A 418 15.58 37.05 -35.27
CA LEU A 418 16.77 36.35 -35.72
C LEU A 418 17.62 35.99 -34.50
N VAL A 419 18.15 34.76 -34.51
CA VAL A 419 19.02 34.23 -33.47
C VAL A 419 20.47 34.54 -33.81
N GLY A 420 21.27 34.83 -32.79
CA GLY A 420 22.70 35.05 -32.93
C GLY A 420 23.43 35.00 -31.58
N MET A 421 24.70 35.37 -31.60
CA MET A 421 25.52 35.56 -30.42
C MET A 421 26.01 37.00 -30.32
N VAL A 422 26.05 37.52 -29.10
CA VAL A 422 26.59 38.85 -28.83
C VAL A 422 28.09 38.84 -29.13
N SER A 423 28.53 39.67 -30.08
CA SER A 423 29.94 39.82 -30.45
C SER A 423 30.64 40.89 -29.64
N ASP A 424 29.94 41.98 -29.29
CA ASP A 424 30.47 43.06 -28.45
C ASP A 424 29.35 43.74 -27.65
N VAL A 425 29.70 44.40 -26.53
CA VAL A 425 28.76 45.14 -25.68
C VAL A 425 29.32 46.52 -25.36
N ASN A 426 28.72 47.53 -25.98
CA ASN A 426 29.12 48.93 -25.87
C ASN A 426 28.10 49.73 -25.05
N GLY A 427 28.19 49.60 -23.71
CA GLY A 427 27.34 50.31 -22.77
C GLY A 427 25.86 49.89 -22.85
N GLY A 428 25.02 50.72 -23.48
CA GLY A 428 23.59 50.48 -23.66
C GLY A 428 23.20 49.72 -24.94
N TYR A 429 24.19 49.35 -25.75
CA TYR A 429 24.03 48.69 -27.04
C TYR A 429 24.86 47.40 -27.10
N ALA A 430 24.44 46.46 -27.94
CA ALA A 430 25.15 45.22 -28.21
C ALA A 430 25.22 44.96 -29.72
N ASP A 431 26.35 44.45 -30.18
CA ASP A 431 26.53 43.94 -31.53
C ASP A 431 26.26 42.43 -31.51
N VAL A 432 25.53 41.92 -32.49
CA VAL A 432 25.09 40.51 -32.54
C VAL A 432 25.43 39.89 -33.88
N MET A 433 26.25 38.84 -33.86
CA MET A 433 26.50 37.96 -35.00
C MET A 433 25.34 36.97 -35.14
N LEU A 434 24.53 37.11 -36.19
CA LEU A 434 23.36 36.29 -36.44
C LEU A 434 23.72 34.97 -37.12
N ASP A 435 22.99 33.90 -36.81
CA ASP A 435 23.24 32.55 -37.34
C ASP A 435 23.10 32.46 -38.86
N ASN A 436 22.40 33.41 -39.48
CA ASN A 436 22.25 33.51 -40.93
C ASN A 436 23.48 34.15 -41.61
N GLY A 437 24.55 34.45 -40.86
CA GLY A 437 25.79 35.06 -41.34
C GLY A 437 25.74 36.58 -41.51
N SER A 438 24.66 37.24 -41.05
CA SER A 438 24.58 38.72 -41.01
C SER A 438 24.89 39.26 -39.61
N GLU A 439 25.20 40.54 -39.52
CA GLU A 439 25.48 41.22 -38.25
C GLU A 439 24.34 42.21 -37.95
N ALA A 440 24.03 42.35 -36.67
CA ALA A 440 23.12 43.37 -36.15
C ALA A 440 23.91 44.27 -35.19
N ASP A 441 24.35 45.41 -35.71
CA ASP A 441 25.18 46.36 -34.97
C ASP A 441 24.31 47.34 -34.16
N ASN A 442 24.82 47.77 -33.01
CA ASN A 442 24.22 48.75 -32.13
C ASN A 442 22.75 48.45 -31.76
N VAL A 443 22.45 47.19 -31.43
CA VAL A 443 21.10 46.83 -30.96
C VAL A 443 20.94 47.34 -29.53
N PRO A 444 19.93 48.18 -29.22
CA PRO A 444 19.69 48.60 -27.85
C PRO A 444 19.48 47.39 -26.96
N VAL A 445 20.19 47.31 -25.84
CA VAL A 445 20.21 46.12 -24.97
C VAL A 445 18.80 45.74 -24.47
N HIS A 446 17.88 46.70 -24.32
CA HIS A 446 16.48 46.45 -23.94
C HIS A 446 15.64 45.78 -25.04
N LEU A 447 16.12 45.75 -26.30
CA LEU A 447 15.51 45.05 -27.43
C LEU A 447 16.20 43.70 -27.71
N VAL A 448 17.27 43.38 -26.99
CA VAL A 448 17.96 42.11 -27.07
C VAL A 448 17.31 41.13 -26.11
N HIS A 449 16.79 40.03 -26.66
CA HIS A 449 16.22 38.97 -25.84
C HIS A 449 17.24 37.85 -25.65
N ILE A 450 17.68 37.65 -24.42
CA ILE A 450 18.56 36.53 -24.07
C ILE A 450 17.84 35.22 -24.36
N LEU A 451 18.50 34.34 -25.12
CA LEU A 451 18.03 32.98 -25.27
C LEU A 451 18.48 32.18 -24.06
N PRO A 452 17.58 31.44 -23.38
CA PRO A 452 17.99 30.55 -22.31
C PRO A 452 18.94 29.50 -22.88
N VAL A 453 20.16 29.45 -22.33
CA VAL A 453 21.10 28.37 -22.64
C VAL A 453 20.66 27.17 -21.82
N GLU A 454 20.22 26.12 -22.49
CA GLU A 454 19.96 24.85 -21.83
C GLU A 454 21.28 24.31 -21.26
N THR A 455 21.40 24.35 -19.93
CA THR A 455 22.57 23.78 -19.25
C THR A 455 22.38 22.28 -19.04
N PRO A 456 23.46 21.49 -18.97
CA PRO A 456 23.37 20.07 -18.65
C PRO A 456 22.57 19.78 -17.37
N GLN A 457 22.62 20.67 -16.39
CA GLN A 457 21.87 20.55 -15.13
C GLN A 457 20.36 20.70 -15.32
N ILE A 458 19.93 21.65 -16.15
CA ILE A 458 18.51 21.87 -16.47
C ILE A 458 17.97 20.70 -17.29
N ALA A 459 18.73 20.26 -18.30
CA ALA A 459 18.39 19.11 -19.13
C ALA A 459 18.23 17.84 -18.26
N ASP A 460 19.18 17.57 -17.36
CA ASP A 460 19.14 16.44 -16.43
C ASP A 460 17.94 16.52 -15.47
N LEU A 461 17.66 17.70 -14.91
CA LEU A 461 16.50 17.90 -14.04
C LEU A 461 15.18 17.67 -14.79
N ARG A 462 15.03 18.20 -16.01
CA ARG A 462 13.86 17.95 -16.89
C ARG A 462 13.68 16.47 -17.16
N LEU A 463 14.76 15.79 -17.54
CA LEU A 463 14.75 14.35 -17.80
C LEU A 463 14.27 13.58 -16.57
N HIS A 464 14.77 13.91 -15.38
CA HIS A 464 14.34 13.28 -14.13
C HIS A 464 12.86 13.54 -13.80
N LEU A 465 12.39 14.77 -13.97
CA LEU A 465 10.98 15.13 -13.77
C LEU A 465 10.07 14.39 -14.75
N CYS A 466 10.43 14.35 -16.04
CA CYS A 466 9.71 13.59 -17.07
C CYS A 466 9.73 12.09 -16.79
N LEU A 467 10.89 11.51 -16.44
CA LEU A 467 11.01 10.09 -16.11
C LEU A 467 10.12 9.71 -14.93
N ASN A 468 10.09 10.52 -13.88
CA ASN A 468 9.25 10.26 -12.72
C ASN A 468 7.76 10.48 -13.03
N SER A 469 7.43 11.50 -13.81
CA SER A 469 6.06 11.72 -14.33
C SER A 469 5.58 10.54 -15.17
N ALA A 470 6.44 9.98 -16.02
CA ALA A 470 6.14 8.81 -16.84
C ALA A 470 5.91 7.54 -16.00
N LYS A 471 6.67 7.34 -14.92
CA LYS A 471 6.41 6.25 -13.96
C LYS A 471 5.03 6.39 -13.32
N CYS A 472 4.65 7.61 -12.90
CA CYS A 472 3.32 7.87 -12.36
C CYS A 472 2.22 7.61 -13.40
N LEU A 473 2.38 8.13 -14.62
CA LEU A 473 1.42 7.94 -15.72
C LEU A 473 1.21 6.46 -16.05
N HIS A 474 2.29 5.68 -16.11
CA HIS A 474 2.18 4.24 -16.31
C HIS A 474 1.43 3.54 -15.17
N ALA A 475 1.73 3.89 -13.92
CA ALA A 475 1.04 3.34 -12.76
C ALA A 475 -0.45 3.72 -12.68
N LEU A 476 -0.84 4.79 -13.38
CA LEU A 476 -2.21 5.27 -13.57
C LEU A 476 -2.81 4.83 -14.91
N GLY A 477 -2.26 3.79 -15.56
CA GLY A 477 -2.79 3.21 -16.81
C GLY A 477 -2.65 4.09 -18.06
N SER A 478 -2.17 5.33 -17.91
CA SER A 478 -1.95 6.31 -18.98
C SER A 478 -0.65 6.04 -19.75
N THR A 479 -0.50 4.82 -20.27
CA THR A 479 0.76 4.32 -20.84
C THR A 479 1.20 5.11 -22.08
N GLN A 480 0.26 5.56 -22.92
CA GLN A 480 0.61 6.37 -24.09
C GLN A 480 1.19 7.74 -23.69
N PHE A 481 0.55 8.44 -22.76
CA PHE A 481 1.07 9.71 -22.24
C PHE A 481 2.43 9.54 -21.55
N ALA A 482 2.69 8.39 -20.91
CA ALA A 482 4.01 8.08 -20.36
C ALA A 482 5.08 7.96 -21.47
N ILE A 483 4.75 7.32 -22.60
CA ILE A 483 5.62 7.22 -23.78
C ILE A 483 5.89 8.60 -24.37
N ASP A 484 4.86 9.45 -24.50
CA ASP A 484 5.00 10.80 -25.06
C ASP A 484 5.90 11.68 -24.16
N CYS A 485 5.72 11.58 -22.83
CA CYS A 485 6.55 12.26 -21.85
C CYS A 485 8.03 11.85 -21.93
N LEU A 486 8.31 10.54 -22.06
CA LEU A 486 9.68 10.05 -22.25
C LEU A 486 10.25 10.42 -23.62
N THR A 487 9.41 10.52 -24.64
CA THR A 487 9.83 10.93 -25.98
C THR A 487 10.26 12.38 -26.00
N TYR A 488 9.48 13.26 -25.36
CA TYR A 488 9.87 14.64 -25.16
C TYR A 488 11.22 14.74 -24.41
N ALA A 489 11.37 14.01 -23.29
CA ALA A 489 12.57 14.05 -22.48
C ALA A 489 13.83 13.54 -23.21
N LEU A 490 13.71 12.45 -23.99
CA LEU A 490 14.82 11.89 -24.76
C LEU A 490 15.17 12.74 -25.98
N ALA A 491 14.22 13.46 -26.56
CA ALA A 491 14.46 14.34 -27.71
C ALA A 491 15.11 15.66 -27.30
N GLN A 492 14.70 16.25 -26.18
CA GLN A 492 15.11 17.60 -25.76
C GLN A 492 16.30 17.60 -24.80
N ALA A 493 16.37 16.65 -23.86
CA ALA A 493 17.36 16.73 -22.79
C ALA A 493 18.55 15.78 -22.96
N VAL A 494 18.32 14.46 -22.94
CA VAL A 494 19.41 13.46 -22.90
C VAL A 494 19.07 12.21 -23.73
N PRO A 495 19.44 12.15 -25.03
CA PRO A 495 19.02 11.08 -25.94
C PRO A 495 19.62 9.70 -25.64
N ASN A 496 20.64 9.63 -24.78
CA ASN A 496 21.35 8.41 -24.42
C ASN A 496 21.11 7.99 -22.96
N HIS A 497 20.04 8.47 -22.33
CA HIS A 497 19.73 8.12 -20.96
C HIS A 497 19.14 6.71 -20.84
N ILE A 498 19.95 5.77 -20.33
CA ILE A 498 19.64 4.34 -20.25
C ILE A 498 18.31 4.04 -19.56
N PRO A 499 18.01 4.55 -18.34
CA PRO A 499 16.74 4.26 -17.67
C PRO A 499 15.51 4.75 -18.44
N ALA A 500 15.62 5.87 -19.14
CA ALA A 500 14.50 6.44 -19.91
C ALA A 500 14.24 5.63 -21.18
N LEU A 501 15.30 5.23 -21.90
CA LEU A 501 15.21 4.32 -23.04
C LEU A 501 14.61 2.97 -22.62
N TYR A 502 15.11 2.38 -21.54
CA TYR A 502 14.57 1.12 -21.03
C TYR A 502 13.08 1.23 -20.70
N LEU A 503 12.68 2.24 -19.93
CA LEU A 503 11.27 2.42 -19.56
C LEU A 503 10.39 2.63 -20.80
N ARG A 504 10.76 3.55 -21.71
CA ARG A 504 9.97 3.81 -22.92
C ARG A 504 9.85 2.55 -23.79
N GLY A 505 10.92 1.76 -23.88
CA GLY A 505 10.93 0.49 -24.58
C GLY A 505 9.96 -0.55 -23.98
N VAL A 506 9.95 -0.69 -22.64
CA VAL A 506 9.01 -1.59 -21.93
C VAL A 506 7.56 -1.13 -22.09
N LEU A 507 7.30 0.18 -22.01
CA LEU A 507 5.96 0.74 -22.21
C LEU A 507 5.49 0.56 -23.66
N ALA A 508 6.39 0.74 -24.64
CA ALA A 508 6.10 0.49 -26.05
C ALA A 508 5.77 -0.99 -26.32
N MET A 509 6.38 -1.93 -25.58
CA MET A 509 5.96 -3.34 -25.63
C MET A 509 4.53 -3.51 -25.12
N ALA A 510 4.18 -2.85 -24.01
CA ALA A 510 2.84 -2.94 -23.44
C ALA A 510 1.75 -2.39 -24.38
N THR A 511 2.07 -1.41 -25.22
CA THR A 511 1.17 -0.85 -26.25
C THR A 511 1.32 -1.51 -27.63
N ASN A 512 2.06 -2.62 -27.75
CA ASN A 512 2.37 -3.31 -29.01
C ASN A 512 3.06 -2.44 -30.08
N ASN A 513 3.72 -1.33 -29.69
CA ASN A 513 4.59 -0.54 -30.55
C ASN A 513 5.98 -1.18 -30.67
N ILE A 514 6.02 -2.28 -31.44
CA ILE A 514 7.22 -3.11 -31.64
C ILE A 514 8.43 -2.33 -32.22
N PRO A 515 8.27 -1.43 -33.21
CA PRO A 515 9.41 -0.69 -33.76
C PRO A 515 10.10 0.19 -32.71
N LEU A 516 9.32 0.95 -31.93
CA LEU A 516 9.86 1.82 -30.88
C LEU A 516 10.53 0.99 -29.77
N ALA A 517 9.86 -0.07 -29.31
CA ALA A 517 10.42 -0.98 -28.31
C ALA A 517 11.77 -1.57 -28.74
N LYS A 518 11.88 -1.97 -30.01
CA LYS A 518 13.12 -2.51 -30.57
C LYS A 518 14.23 -1.47 -30.59
N ALA A 519 13.95 -0.27 -31.09
CA ALA A 519 14.95 0.79 -31.17
C ALA A 519 15.50 1.15 -29.77
N ASP A 520 14.62 1.33 -28.79
CA ASP A 520 14.99 1.76 -27.45
C ASP A 520 15.74 0.69 -26.65
N LEU A 521 15.23 -0.55 -26.62
CA LEU A 521 15.86 -1.63 -25.85
C LEU A 521 17.21 -2.03 -26.46
N GLN A 522 17.34 -1.98 -27.78
CA GLN A 522 18.63 -2.21 -28.45
C GLN A 522 19.63 -1.12 -28.08
N LYS A 523 19.22 0.15 -28.12
CA LYS A 523 20.07 1.29 -27.78
C LYS A 523 20.48 1.23 -26.31
N ALA A 524 19.54 0.95 -25.40
CA ALA A 524 19.83 0.79 -23.97
C ALA A 524 20.84 -0.34 -23.72
N HIS A 525 20.66 -1.51 -24.36
CA HIS A 525 21.58 -2.64 -24.23
C HIS A 525 23.00 -2.30 -24.73
N GLN A 526 23.10 -1.62 -25.86
CA GLN A 526 24.39 -1.17 -26.41
C GLN A 526 25.08 -0.16 -25.49
N LEU A 527 24.34 0.81 -24.95
CA LEU A 527 24.88 1.84 -24.07
C LEU A 527 25.36 1.28 -22.74
N VAL A 528 24.59 0.40 -22.10
CA VAL A 528 25.00 -0.27 -20.85
C VAL A 528 26.25 -1.12 -21.07
N SER A 529 26.30 -1.89 -22.17
CA SER A 529 27.46 -2.72 -22.50
C SER A 529 28.73 -1.91 -22.77
N LYS A 530 28.60 -0.74 -23.42
CA LYS A 530 29.73 0.14 -23.76
C LYS A 530 30.23 0.95 -22.56
N THR A 531 29.32 1.58 -21.81
CA THR A 531 29.66 2.53 -20.75
C THR A 531 29.90 1.87 -19.40
N LYS A 532 29.42 0.64 -19.20
CA LYS A 532 29.40 -0.07 -17.90
C LYS A 532 28.66 0.69 -16.78
N THR A 533 27.87 1.71 -17.13
CA THR A 533 26.98 2.42 -16.20
C THR A 533 25.67 1.66 -16.04
N HIS A 534 24.98 1.82 -14.90
CA HIS A 534 23.74 1.10 -14.58
C HIS A 534 23.83 -0.43 -14.68
N ALA A 535 24.94 -1.03 -14.23
CA ALA A 535 25.20 -2.47 -14.30
C ALA A 535 24.05 -3.33 -13.70
N ALA A 536 23.36 -2.83 -12.67
CA ALA A 536 22.19 -3.48 -12.08
C ALA A 536 21.03 -3.70 -13.07
N MET A 537 20.90 -2.87 -14.11
CA MET A 537 19.81 -2.97 -15.10
C MET A 537 20.11 -3.92 -16.27
N VAL A 538 21.33 -4.47 -16.38
CA VAL A 538 21.71 -5.36 -17.49
C VAL A 538 20.76 -6.55 -17.61
N GLY A 539 20.44 -7.19 -16.47
CA GLY A 539 19.53 -8.33 -16.41
C GLY A 539 18.12 -7.98 -16.87
N ASP A 540 17.60 -6.85 -16.42
CA ASP A 540 16.26 -6.36 -16.77
C ASP A 540 16.13 -6.02 -18.25
N ILE A 541 17.13 -5.33 -18.81
CA ILE A 541 17.18 -4.97 -20.24
C ILE A 541 17.25 -6.23 -21.10
N ARG A 542 18.10 -7.20 -20.72
CA ARG A 542 18.21 -8.47 -21.43
C ARG A 542 16.90 -9.24 -21.41
N THR A 543 16.24 -9.29 -20.26
CA THR A 543 14.95 -9.97 -20.10
C THR A 543 13.86 -9.33 -20.96
N ALA A 544 13.76 -7.99 -20.95
CA ALA A 544 12.83 -7.25 -21.80
C ALA A 544 13.10 -7.49 -23.30
N TRP A 545 14.37 -7.50 -23.70
CA TRP A 545 14.77 -7.78 -25.07
C TRP A 545 14.38 -9.19 -25.53
N SER A 546 14.62 -10.22 -24.70
CA SER A 546 14.19 -11.59 -24.99
C SER A 546 12.67 -11.70 -25.11
N ARG A 547 11.92 -11.01 -24.25
CA ARG A 547 10.45 -10.96 -24.34
C ARG A 547 9.97 -10.27 -25.63
N LEU A 548 10.61 -9.18 -26.05
CA LEU A 548 10.32 -8.52 -27.32
C LEU A 548 10.56 -9.47 -28.52
N GLN A 549 11.67 -10.22 -28.52
CA GLN A 549 11.96 -11.20 -29.57
C GLN A 549 10.88 -12.28 -29.67
N LEU A 550 10.39 -12.77 -28.53
CA LEU A 550 9.26 -13.71 -28.50
C LEU A 550 7.99 -13.07 -29.07
N MET A 551 7.65 -11.84 -28.66
CA MET A 551 6.48 -11.12 -29.21
C MET A 551 6.55 -10.98 -30.73
N VAL A 552 7.71 -10.61 -31.29
CA VAL A 552 7.93 -10.54 -32.74
C VAL A 552 7.73 -11.90 -33.41
N LYS A 553 8.25 -12.97 -32.80
CA LYS A 553 8.09 -14.35 -33.32
C LYS A 553 6.63 -14.80 -33.29
N HIS A 554 5.90 -14.50 -32.23
CA HIS A 554 4.48 -14.83 -32.11
C HIS A 554 3.63 -14.04 -33.11
N ARG A 555 3.90 -12.74 -33.29
CA ARG A 555 3.20 -11.91 -34.29
C ARG A 555 3.40 -12.44 -35.70
N LYS A 556 4.64 -12.73 -36.11
CA LYS A 556 4.93 -13.35 -37.42
C LYS A 556 4.19 -14.66 -37.64
N ARG A 557 4.05 -15.49 -36.60
CA ARG A 557 3.31 -16.76 -36.67
C ARG A 557 1.81 -16.51 -36.81
N ALA A 558 1.25 -15.53 -36.10
CA ALA A 558 -0.15 -15.13 -36.21
C ALA A 558 -0.45 -14.57 -37.62
N ASP A 559 0.39 -13.65 -38.12
CA ASP A 559 0.25 -13.08 -39.46
C ASP A 559 0.26 -14.18 -40.54
N LYS A 560 1.16 -15.16 -40.42
CA LYS A 560 1.23 -16.30 -41.35
C LYS A 560 -0.03 -17.19 -41.29
N ARG A 561 -0.66 -17.35 -40.11
CA ARG A 561 -1.92 -18.09 -39.98
C ARG A 561 -3.08 -17.31 -40.60
N MET A 562 -3.20 -16.02 -40.29
CA MET A 562 -4.22 -15.15 -40.86
C MET A 562 -4.15 -15.12 -42.39
N ILE A 563 -2.95 -14.99 -42.98
CA ILE A 563 -2.77 -15.04 -44.43
C ILE A 563 -3.25 -16.39 -45.01
N LYS A 564 -2.96 -17.51 -44.36
CA LYS A 564 -3.44 -18.83 -44.81
C LYS A 564 -4.95 -18.93 -44.76
N GLU A 565 -5.57 -18.43 -43.69
CA GLU A 565 -7.02 -18.41 -43.53
C GLU A 565 -7.69 -17.50 -44.58
N MET A 566 -7.13 -16.31 -44.82
CA MET A 566 -7.60 -15.40 -45.87
C MET A 566 -7.48 -16.03 -47.26
N VAL A 567 -6.37 -16.69 -47.58
CA VAL A 567 -6.19 -17.40 -48.85
C VAL A 567 -7.19 -18.56 -48.98
N SER A 568 -7.42 -19.32 -47.91
CA SER A 568 -8.42 -20.39 -47.90
C SER A 568 -9.83 -19.85 -48.15
N TYR A 569 -10.17 -18.71 -47.54
CA TYR A 569 -11.46 -18.04 -47.72
C TYR A 569 -11.62 -17.50 -49.14
N LEU A 570 -10.61 -16.83 -49.69
CA LEU A 570 -10.63 -16.35 -51.08
C LEU A 570 -10.79 -17.49 -52.08
N ASN A 571 -10.11 -18.63 -51.85
CA ASN A 571 -10.28 -19.83 -52.67
C ASN A 571 -11.69 -20.44 -52.57
N SER A 572 -12.39 -20.24 -51.44
CA SER A 572 -13.79 -20.68 -51.29
C SER A 572 -14.80 -19.75 -51.98
N ILE A 573 -14.41 -18.50 -52.28
CA ILE A 573 -15.24 -17.54 -53.02
C ILE A 573 -15.00 -17.63 -54.54
N ASN A 574 -13.80 -18.00 -54.98
CA ASN A 574 -13.45 -18.16 -56.40
C ASN A 574 -14.02 -19.44 -57.06
N ILE A 575 -15.23 -19.85 -56.66
CA ILE A 575 -15.99 -20.87 -57.39
C ILE A 575 -16.93 -20.14 -58.36
N GLU A 576 -16.41 -19.85 -59.56
CA GLU A 576 -17.16 -19.80 -60.81
C GLU A 576 -16.57 -20.81 -61.79
#